data_AF-A0A2K2U2A1-F1
#
_entry.id   AF-A0A2K2U2A1-F1
#
_cell.length_a   1.000
_cell.length_b   1.000
_cell.length_c   1.000
_cell.angle_alpha   90.00
_cell.angle_beta   90.00
_cell.angle_gamma   90.00
#
_symmetry.space_group_name_H-M   'P 1'
#
loop_
_entity.id
_entity.type
_entity.pdbx_description
1 polymer ?
#
loop_
_entity_poly.entity_id
_entity_poly.type
_entity_poly.pdbx_seq_one_letter_code
_entity_poly.pdbx_strand_id
1 'polypeptide(L)'
;MGDTVVSLAQLEDELKRLVGKYHAQAAYLFGSYARSEAHPDSDLDVLIVGGPDFHAPNVFAIAEELHLRFQKPVDVYEIREIERESLFYGSVMRDRLRVAWSKTTPTASPPSGAWDLSSSLMCENTG
;
A
#
# COMPACT_ATOMS: atom_id res chain seq x y z
N MET A 1 -2.45 7.31 26.24
CA MET A 1 -2.82 6.02 25.64
C MET A 1 -4.16 6.21 24.98
N GLY A 2 -4.35 5.72 23.75
CA GLY A 2 -5.60 5.92 23.03
C GLY A 2 -6.72 5.07 23.64
N ASP A 3 -7.72 5.70 24.23
CA ASP A 3 -8.79 5.02 24.99
C ASP A 3 -9.80 4.26 24.10
N THR A 4 -9.52 4.08 22.81
CA THR A 4 -10.46 3.49 21.86
C THR A 4 -9.74 2.68 20.78
N VAL A 5 -10.35 1.55 20.41
CA VAL A 5 -9.90 0.72 19.29
C VAL A 5 -10.12 1.48 17.98
N VAL A 6 -9.08 1.59 17.15
CA VAL A 6 -9.19 2.26 15.85
C VAL A 6 -10.09 1.42 14.94
N SER A 7 -11.08 2.04 14.30
CA SER A 7 -11.96 1.28 13.42
C SER A 7 -11.23 0.84 12.14
N LEU A 8 -11.64 -0.31 11.59
CA LEU A 8 -11.09 -0.81 10.32
C LEU A 8 -11.25 0.22 9.18
N ALA A 9 -12.37 0.96 9.14
CA ALA A 9 -12.60 2.00 8.14
C ALA A 9 -11.56 3.13 8.23
N GLN A 10 -11.23 3.58 9.45
CA GLN A 10 -10.19 4.59 9.65
C GLN A 10 -8.80 4.08 9.22
N LEU A 11 -8.49 2.83 9.53
CA LEU A 11 -7.23 2.21 9.10
C LEU A 11 -7.17 2.05 7.59
N GLU A 12 -8.26 1.63 6.96
CA GLU A 12 -8.35 1.52 5.51
C GLU A 12 -8.13 2.87 4.81
N ASP A 13 -8.79 3.93 5.27
CA ASP A 13 -8.68 5.26 4.66
C ASP A 13 -7.24 5.79 4.78
N GLU A 14 -6.65 5.66 5.96
CA GLU A 14 -5.28 6.11 6.21
C GLU A 14 -4.25 5.30 5.42
N LEU A 15 -4.39 3.96 5.39
CA LEU A 15 -3.48 3.09 4.65
C LEU A 15 -3.65 3.24 3.14
N LYS A 16 -4.85 3.51 2.62
CA LYS A 16 -5.06 3.86 1.20
C LYS A 16 -4.29 5.14 0.83
N ARG A 17 -4.35 6.18 1.67
CA ARG A 17 -3.58 7.42 1.48
C ARG A 17 -2.08 7.15 1.48
N LEU A 18 -1.57 6.39 2.44
CA LEU A 18 -0.15 6.08 2.59
C LEU A 18 0.38 5.21 1.45
N VAL A 19 -0.37 4.19 1.02
CA VAL A 19 -0.03 3.36 -0.14
C VAL A 19 0.18 4.22 -1.40
N GLY A 20 -0.71 5.18 -1.63
CA GLY A 20 -0.55 6.14 -2.74
C GLY A 20 0.64 7.08 -2.56
N LYS A 21 0.79 7.69 -1.38
CA LYS A 21 1.86 8.65 -1.07
C LYS A 21 3.26 8.06 -1.24
N TYR A 22 3.44 6.80 -0.83
CA TYR A 22 4.75 6.14 -0.81
C TYR A 22 4.99 5.21 -2.00
N HIS A 23 4.08 5.18 -2.98
CA HIS A 23 4.15 4.29 -4.14
C HIS A 23 4.26 2.80 -3.76
N ALA A 24 3.64 2.41 -2.65
CA ALA A 24 3.52 1.00 -2.28
C ALA A 24 2.49 0.30 -3.18
N GLN A 25 2.63 -1.00 -3.35
CA GLN A 25 1.67 -1.77 -4.13
C GLN A 25 0.42 -2.08 -3.30
N ALA A 26 0.59 -2.45 -2.03
CA ALA A 26 -0.50 -2.79 -1.14
C ALA A 26 -0.09 -2.65 0.34
N ALA A 27 -1.09 -2.53 1.20
CA ALA A 27 -0.95 -2.66 2.64
C ALA A 27 -1.93 -3.70 3.18
N TYR A 28 -1.46 -4.45 4.17
CA TYR A 28 -2.22 -5.44 4.90
C TYR A 28 -2.11 -5.15 6.38
N LEU A 29 -3.19 -5.39 7.13
CA LEU A 29 -3.10 -5.57 8.56
C LEU A 29 -2.72 -7.02 8.84
N PHE A 30 -1.98 -7.27 9.91
CA PHE A 30 -1.88 -8.58 10.54
C PHE A 30 -2.13 -8.43 12.05
N GLY A 31 -1.87 -9.48 12.82
CA GLY A 31 -1.99 -9.40 14.28
C GLY A 31 -3.44 -9.16 14.75
N SER A 32 -3.56 -8.45 15.87
CA SER A 32 -4.82 -8.34 16.62
C SER A 32 -5.95 -7.67 15.83
N TYR A 33 -5.64 -6.64 15.03
CA TYR A 33 -6.63 -5.93 14.21
C TYR A 33 -7.15 -6.81 13.06
N ALA A 34 -6.28 -7.60 12.42
CA ALA A 34 -6.71 -8.50 11.36
C ALA A 34 -7.58 -9.66 11.88
N ARG A 35 -7.36 -10.11 13.12
CA ARG A 35 -8.15 -11.16 13.77
C ARG A 35 -9.42 -10.65 14.48
N SER A 36 -9.70 -9.35 14.45
CA SER A 36 -10.80 -8.73 15.21
C SER A 36 -10.69 -8.94 16.74
N GLU A 37 -9.47 -9.04 17.24
CA GLU A 37 -9.14 -9.24 18.66
C GLU A 37 -8.53 -7.97 19.30
N ALA A 38 -8.42 -6.88 18.55
CA ALA A 38 -7.77 -5.65 19.01
C ALA A 38 -8.49 -5.00 20.19
N HIS A 39 -7.69 -4.42 21.09
CA HIS A 39 -8.08 -3.73 22.30
C HIS A 39 -7.40 -2.35 22.34
N PRO A 40 -7.82 -1.44 23.24
CA PRO A 40 -7.30 -0.06 23.27
C PRO A 40 -5.77 0.05 23.36
N ASP A 41 -5.11 -0.93 23.96
CA ASP A 41 -3.64 -0.96 24.08
C ASP A 41 -2.93 -1.75 22.98
N SER A 42 -3.66 -2.39 22.05
CA SER A 42 -3.04 -3.17 20.97
C SER A 42 -2.30 -2.29 19.98
N ASP A 43 -1.17 -2.80 19.49
CA ASP A 43 -0.35 -2.17 18.46
C ASP A 43 -1.02 -2.26 17.08
N LEU A 44 -0.60 -1.39 16.16
CA LEU A 44 -0.98 -1.45 14.75
C LEU A 44 0.08 -2.21 13.95
N ASP A 45 -0.22 -3.47 13.67
CA ASP A 45 0.61 -4.37 12.87
C ASP A 45 0.32 -4.22 11.36
N VAL A 46 1.27 -3.68 10.60
CA VAL A 46 1.10 -3.39 9.16
C VAL A 46 2.18 -4.06 8.32
N LEU A 47 1.76 -4.82 7.31
CA LEU A 47 2.64 -5.35 6.27
C LEU A 47 2.46 -4.54 4.99
N ILE A 48 3.56 -4.00 4.48
CA ILE A 48 3.65 -3.32 3.20
C ILE A 48 4.19 -4.27 2.14
N VAL A 49 3.51 -4.33 1.01
CA VAL A 49 4.07 -4.91 -0.22
C VAL A 49 4.56 -3.75 -1.07
N GLY A 50 5.88 -3.62 -1.16
CA GLY A 50 6.51 -2.62 -2.01
C GLY A 50 6.27 -2.89 -3.50
N GLY A 51 6.17 -1.81 -4.28
CA GLY A 51 6.27 -1.84 -5.74
C GLY A 51 7.70 -1.54 -6.23
N PRO A 52 7.92 -1.46 -7.55
CA PRO A 52 9.20 -1.09 -8.15
C PRO A 52 9.75 0.24 -7.62
N ASP A 53 8.85 1.20 -7.37
CA ASP A 53 9.19 2.55 -6.92
C ASP A 53 9.14 2.71 -5.38
N PHE A 54 8.92 1.60 -4.65
CA PHE A 54 8.88 1.64 -3.19
C PHE A 54 10.26 1.43 -2.57
N HIS A 55 10.73 2.43 -1.84
CA HIS A 55 11.95 2.35 -1.05
C HIS A 55 11.67 1.70 0.31
N ALA A 56 12.30 0.57 0.61
CA ALA A 56 12.07 -0.19 1.85
C ALA A 56 12.16 0.67 3.14
N PRO A 57 13.13 1.59 3.31
CA PRO A 57 13.19 2.45 4.49
C PRO A 57 11.97 3.37 4.70
N ASN A 58 11.09 3.54 3.70
CA ASN A 58 9.85 4.29 3.87
C ASN A 58 8.90 3.67 4.90
N VAL A 59 9.09 2.40 5.29
CA VAL A 59 8.33 1.79 6.40
C VAL A 59 8.47 2.58 7.70
N PHE A 60 9.61 3.22 7.96
CA PHE A 60 9.79 4.08 9.13
C PHE A 60 8.91 5.33 9.07
N ALA A 61 8.82 5.98 7.91
CA ALA A 61 7.97 7.16 7.72
C ALA A 61 6.48 6.80 7.77
N ILE A 62 6.10 5.62 7.24
CA ILE A 62 4.75 5.08 7.35
C ILE A 62 4.40 4.81 8.82
N ALA A 63 5.30 4.18 9.57
CA ALA A 63 5.11 3.90 11.00
C ALA A 63 4.90 5.19 11.80
N GLU A 64 5.73 6.21 11.54
CA GLU A 64 5.63 7.51 12.19
C GLU A 64 4.31 8.23 11.85
N GLU A 65 3.88 8.25 10.59
CA GLU A 65 2.61 8.87 10.21
C GLU A 65 1.41 8.18 10.86
N LEU A 66 1.39 6.84 10.91
CA LEU A 66 0.33 6.08 11.60
C LEU A 66 0.36 6.34 13.11
N HIS A 67 1.55 6.37 13.72
CA HIS A 67 1.71 6.67 15.14
C HIS A 67 1.18 8.06 15.47
N LEU A 68 1.58 9.08 14.71
CA LEU A 68 1.12 10.45 14.89
C LEU A 68 -0.40 10.57 14.67
N ARG A 69 -0.95 9.83 13.70
CA ARG A 69 -2.38 9.87 13.39
C ARG A 69 -3.25 9.24 14.47
N PHE A 70 -2.84 8.08 14.98
CA PHE A 70 -3.67 7.25 15.86
C PHE A 70 -3.22 7.26 17.32
N GLN A 71 -2.05 7.81 17.63
CA GLN A 71 -1.47 7.88 18.98
C GLN A 71 -1.34 6.49 19.63
N LYS A 72 -0.90 5.51 18.82
CA LYS A 72 -0.73 4.10 19.18
C LYS A 72 0.64 3.58 18.73
N PRO A 73 1.21 2.55 19.37
CA PRO A 73 2.40 1.90 18.83
C PRO A 73 2.08 1.26 17.48
N VAL A 74 3.06 1.25 16.59
CA VAL A 74 2.89 0.79 15.21
C VAL A 74 4.13 -0.01 14.81
N ASP A 75 3.90 -1.23 14.35
CA ASP A 75 4.93 -2.09 13.77
C ASP A 75 4.67 -2.21 12.27
N VAL A 76 5.62 -1.76 11.46
CA VAL A 76 5.52 -1.78 9.99
C VAL A 76 6.66 -2.57 9.40
N TYR A 77 6.32 -3.54 8.54
CA TYR A 77 7.30 -4.36 7.83
C TYR A 77 7.12 -4.25 6.31
N GLU A 78 8.23 -4.28 5.57
CA GLU A 78 8.19 -4.53 4.13
C GLU A 78 8.37 -6.02 3.86
N ILE A 79 7.60 -6.59 2.94
CA ILE A 79 7.56 -8.05 2.73
C ILE A 79 8.93 -8.65 2.33
N ARG A 80 9.83 -7.89 1.68
CA ARG A 80 11.17 -8.39 1.28
C ARG A 80 12.16 -8.39 2.45
N GLU A 81 11.85 -7.72 3.55
CA GLU A 81 12.67 -7.71 4.77
C GLU A 81 12.35 -8.89 5.70
N ILE A 82 11.28 -9.63 5.42
CA ILE A 82 10.87 -10.79 6.21
C ILE A 82 11.39 -12.09 5.58
N GLU A 83 12.11 -12.88 6.38
CA GLU A 83 12.58 -14.19 5.97
C GLU A 83 11.42 -15.16 5.70
N ARG A 84 11.33 -15.65 4.46
CA ARG A 84 10.18 -16.43 3.96
C ARG A 84 9.95 -17.76 4.66
N GLU A 85 11.01 -18.37 5.17
CA GLU A 85 10.95 -19.66 5.88
C GLU A 85 10.67 -19.48 7.38
N SER A 86 10.57 -18.24 7.86
CA SER A 86 10.31 -17.97 9.27
C SER A 86 8.87 -18.30 9.67
N LEU A 87 8.70 -18.73 10.92
CA LEU A 87 7.37 -18.87 11.53
C LEU A 87 6.61 -17.53 11.54
N PHE A 88 7.33 -16.42 11.66
CA PHE A 88 6.76 -15.08 11.61
C PHE A 88 6.12 -14.79 10.24
N TYR A 89 6.83 -15.02 9.13
CA TYR A 89 6.27 -14.91 7.78
C TYR A 89 5.03 -15.80 7.62
N GLY A 90 5.11 -17.05 8.06
CA GLY A 90 3.96 -17.97 8.01
C GLY A 90 2.75 -17.46 8.78
N SER A 91 2.96 -16.87 9.96
CA SER A 91 1.90 -16.27 10.78
C SER A 91 1.28 -15.03 10.14
N VAL A 92 2.11 -14.07 9.74
CA VAL A 92 1.69 -12.85 9.04
C VAL A 92 0.88 -13.20 7.80
N MET A 93 1.39 -14.12 6.98
CA MET A 93 0.74 -14.48 5.72
C MET A 93 -0.57 -15.23 5.92
N ARG A 94 -0.73 -15.98 7.02
CA ARG A 94 -1.97 -16.70 7.34
C ARG A 94 -3.10 -15.74 7.74
N ASP A 95 -2.79 -14.76 8.59
CA ASP A 95 -3.82 -13.94 9.25
C ASP A 95 -4.04 -12.59 8.56
N ARG A 96 -3.25 -12.25 7.53
CA ARG A 96 -3.29 -10.91 6.93
C ARG A 96 -4.66 -10.55 6.34
N LEU A 97 -5.07 -9.32 6.61
CA LEU A 97 -6.24 -8.68 6.01
C LEU A 97 -5.78 -7.59 5.04
N ARG A 98 -6.13 -7.71 3.75
CA ARG A 98 -5.83 -6.67 2.76
C ARG A 98 -6.74 -5.46 2.97
N VAL A 99 -6.14 -4.30 3.19
CA VAL A 99 -6.86 -3.06 3.50
C VAL A 99 -6.69 -1.97 2.43
N ALA A 100 -5.55 -1.98 1.74
CA ALA A 100 -5.27 -1.03 0.68
C ALA A 100 -4.47 -1.67 -0.46
N TRP A 101 -4.70 -1.18 -1.68
CA TRP A 101 -3.94 -1.55 -2.86
C TRP A 101 -3.89 -0.38 -3.85
N SER A 102 -2.75 -0.20 -4.50
CA SER A 102 -2.62 0.77 -5.59
C SER A 102 -3.38 0.24 -6.81
N LYS A 103 -4.24 1.08 -7.39
CA LYS A 103 -4.77 0.83 -8.72
C LYS A 103 -3.65 1.14 -9.70
N THR A 104 -2.72 0.22 -9.92
CA THR A 104 -1.76 0.38 -11.01
C THR A 104 -2.55 0.33 -12.31
N THR A 105 -2.88 1.48 -12.87
CA THR A 105 -2.99 1.57 -14.33
C THR A 105 -1.55 1.45 -14.80
N PRO A 106 -1.17 0.49 -15.65
CA PRO A 106 0.17 0.51 -16.23
C PRO A 106 0.27 1.82 -17.01
N THR A 107 0.94 2.81 -16.43
CA THR A 107 1.38 4.01 -17.15
C THR A 107 2.49 3.56 -18.08
N ALA A 108 2.11 2.89 -19.16
CA ALA A 108 2.83 3.01 -20.40
C ALA A 108 2.53 4.42 -20.91
N SER A 109 3.24 5.41 -20.38
CA SER A 109 3.48 6.61 -21.18
C SER A 109 4.14 6.11 -22.46
N PRO A 110 3.56 6.34 -23.65
CA PRO A 110 4.27 6.01 -24.88
C PRO A 110 5.61 6.74 -24.83
N PRO A 111 6.72 6.12 -25.28
CA PRO A 111 8.00 6.83 -25.36
C PRO A 111 7.75 8.13 -26.13
N SER A 112 8.22 9.24 -25.57
CA SER A 112 8.23 10.55 -26.22
C SER A 112 8.88 10.42 -27.59
N GLY A 113 8.07 10.21 -28.63
CA GLY A 113 8.52 9.91 -29.99
C GLY A 113 7.64 8.98 -30.85
N ALA A 114 6.50 8.47 -30.38
CA ALA A 114 5.58 7.70 -31.23
C ALA A 114 4.57 8.61 -31.95
N TRP A 115 5.02 9.17 -33.09
CA TRP A 115 4.26 9.63 -34.27
C TRP A 115 2.75 9.90 -34.10
N ASP A 116 2.40 11.18 -34.14
CA ASP A 116 1.13 11.62 -34.70
C ASP A 116 1.13 11.30 -36.21
N LEU A 117 0.34 10.30 -36.61
CA LEU A 117 -0.04 10.08 -38.01
C LEU A 117 -1.53 10.43 -38.21
N SER A 118 -1.97 11.59 -37.70
CA SER A 118 -3.10 12.31 -38.31
C SER A 118 -2.59 13.35 -39.30
N SER A 119 -1.93 12.91 -40.37
CA SER A 119 -1.73 13.75 -41.56
C SER A 119 -1.33 12.90 -42.77
N SER A 120 -2.34 12.35 -43.45
CA SER A 120 -2.42 12.18 -44.92
C SER A 120 -3.21 10.93 -45.27
N LEU A 121 -4.54 11.08 -45.35
CA LEU A 121 -5.21 10.58 -46.53
C LEU A 121 -5.98 11.76 -47.12
N MET A 122 -5.41 12.26 -48.22
CA MET A 122 -5.97 13.31 -49.05
C MET A 122 -7.38 12.93 -49.49
N CYS A 123 -8.28 13.91 -49.40
CA CYS A 123 -9.46 13.92 -50.26
C CYS A 123 -8.98 14.07 -51.70
N GLU A 124 -8.97 12.98 -52.46
CA GLU A 124 -8.91 13.05 -53.92
C GLU A 124 -10.35 12.96 -54.44
N ASN A 125 -10.88 14.14 -54.75
CA ASN A 125 -12.08 14.35 -55.54
C ASN A 125 -11.63 14.53 -57.00
N THR A 126 -12.04 13.66 -57.93
CA THR A 126 -12.40 13.97 -59.34
C THR A 126 -12.84 12.66 -60.04
N GLY A 127 -14.07 12.62 -60.56
CA GLY A 127 -14.59 11.56 -61.42
C GLY A 127 -16.10 11.42 -61.37
#